data_AF-A0A0G8BVJ8-F1
#
_entry.id   AF-A0A0G8BVJ8-F1
#
_cell.length_a   1.000
_cell.length_b   1.000
_cell.length_c   1.000
_cell.angle_alpha   90.00
_cell.angle_beta   90.00
_cell.angle_gamma   90.00
#
_symmetry.space_group_name_H-M   'P 1'
#
loop_
_entity.id
_entity.type
_entity.pdbx_description
1 polymer ?
#
loop_
_entity_poly.entity_id
_entity_poly.type
_entity_poly.pdbx_seq_one_letter_code
_entity_poly.pdbx_strand_id
1 'polypeptide(L)'
;MEQLAFFPEITNEEYKKIQKIVAKELFNYKALAVRMKNQEECVNESIQLFPELRDTRKLNEYKYKQIKRALEYSLDIEQRDIIERKYLKSTGWVSDKNVKAQMMLQNDWCYFQKKNAIMSIATALRII
;
A
#
# COMPACT_ATOMS: atom_id res chain seq x y z
N MET A 1 -9.16 26.54 -22.66
CA MET A 1 -9.15 25.18 -22.07
C MET A 1 -8.45 25.29 -20.72
N GLU A 2 -9.19 25.61 -19.66
CA GLU A 2 -8.64 25.83 -18.30
C GLU A 2 -9.33 24.92 -17.27
N GLN A 3 -9.52 23.63 -17.61
CA GLN A 3 -10.28 22.72 -16.75
C GLN A 3 -9.59 21.38 -16.51
N LEU A 4 -8.27 21.38 -16.25
CA LEU A 4 -7.54 20.18 -15.81
C LEU A 4 -6.63 20.39 -14.59
N ALA A 5 -6.45 21.61 -14.08
CA ALA A 5 -5.58 21.86 -12.92
C ALA A 5 -6.36 21.81 -11.60
N PHE A 6 -7.01 20.68 -11.28
CA PHE A 6 -7.66 20.51 -9.97
C PHE A 6 -6.69 20.08 -8.85
N PHE A 7 -5.45 19.71 -9.20
CA PHE A 7 -4.42 19.31 -8.24
C PHE A 7 -3.12 20.08 -8.52
N PRO A 8 -2.43 20.58 -7.47
CA PRO A 8 -1.12 21.18 -7.65
C PRO A 8 -0.16 20.16 -8.29
N GLU A 9 0.69 20.64 -9.22
CA GLU A 9 1.73 19.79 -9.81
C GLU A 9 2.64 19.26 -8.72
N ILE A 10 2.78 17.93 -8.65
CA ILE A 10 3.65 17.28 -7.67
C ILE A 10 5.06 17.24 -8.23
N THR A 11 5.97 17.91 -7.51
CA THR A 11 7.40 17.89 -7.81
C THR A 11 7.98 16.48 -7.63
N ASN A 12 9.13 16.24 -8.24
CA ASN A 12 9.83 14.96 -8.07
C ASN A 12 10.26 14.72 -6.60
N GLU A 13 10.57 15.79 -5.87
CA GLU A 13 10.93 15.77 -4.45
C GLU A 13 9.74 15.38 -3.58
N GLU A 14 8.56 15.96 -3.83
CA GLU A 14 7.32 15.59 -3.14
C GLU A 14 6.92 14.16 -3.46
N TYR A 15 6.98 13.75 -4.72
CA TYR A 15 6.71 12.36 -5.10
C TYR A 15 7.62 11.37 -4.35
N LYS A 16 8.92 11.66 -4.21
CA LYS A 16 9.84 10.82 -3.42
C LYS A 16 9.42 10.73 -1.95
N LYS A 17 8.90 11.80 -1.36
CA LYS A 17 8.37 11.79 0.02
C LYS A 17 7.10 10.95 0.12
N ILE A 18 6.15 11.17 -0.80
CA ILE A 18 4.89 10.41 -0.88
C ILE A 18 5.19 8.92 -1.03
N GLN A 19 6.07 8.56 -1.97
CA GLN A 19 6.48 7.17 -2.21
C GLN A 19 7.06 6.53 -0.94
N LYS A 20 7.89 7.24 -0.16
CA LYS A 20 8.43 6.71 1.11
C LYS A 20 7.35 6.47 2.14
N ILE A 21 6.39 7.39 2.27
CA ILE A 21 5.27 7.26 3.22
C ILE A 21 4.38 6.08 2.83
N VAL A 22 3.97 6.01 1.56
CA VAL A 22 3.15 4.91 1.03
C VAL A 22 3.86 3.56 1.21
N ALA A 23 5.14 3.47 0.86
CA ALA A 23 5.92 2.24 1.05
C ALA A 23 5.94 1.79 2.52
N LYS A 24 6.11 2.72 3.47
CA LYS A 24 6.08 2.42 4.90
C LYS A 24 4.73 1.88 5.34
N GLU A 25 3.62 2.49 4.93
CA GLU A 25 2.29 2.00 5.28
C GLU A 25 1.99 0.63 4.65
N LEU A 26 2.45 0.36 3.42
CA LEU A 26 2.33 -0.95 2.78
C LEU A 26 3.15 -2.04 3.50
N PHE A 27 4.35 -1.72 3.98
CA PHE A 27 5.13 -2.67 4.79
C PHE A 27 4.44 -2.96 6.13
N ASN A 28 3.92 -1.93 6.80
CA ASN A 28 3.14 -2.11 8.03
C ASN A 28 1.86 -2.92 7.79
N TYR A 29 1.22 -2.76 6.62
CA TYR A 29 0.02 -3.49 6.25
C TYR A 29 0.21 -5.00 6.26
N LYS A 30 1.40 -5.52 5.92
CA LYS A 30 1.69 -6.97 6.02
C LYS A 30 1.51 -7.48 7.44
N ALA A 31 2.04 -6.75 8.43
CA ALA A 31 1.91 -7.11 9.83
C ALA A 31 0.46 -6.95 10.32
N LEU A 32 -0.24 -5.91 9.85
CA LEU A 32 -1.65 -5.71 10.16
C LEU A 32 -2.53 -6.83 9.60
N ALA A 33 -2.27 -7.30 8.38
CA ALA A 33 -3.03 -8.38 7.76
C ALA A 33 -2.90 -9.69 8.55
N VAL A 34 -1.69 -10.02 9.03
CA VAL A 34 -1.49 -11.17 9.93
C VAL A 34 -2.19 -10.94 11.26
N ARG A 35 -2.04 -9.75 11.86
CA ARG A 35 -2.71 -9.40 13.13
C ARG A 35 -4.23 -9.60 13.04
N MET A 36 -4.87 -9.21 11.95
CA MET A 36 -6.32 -9.38 11.79
C MET A 36 -6.74 -10.84 11.76
N LYS A 37 -5.98 -11.71 11.07
CA LYS A 37 -6.24 -13.16 11.07
C LYS A 37 -6.08 -13.75 12.48
N ASN A 38 -4.99 -13.43 13.16
CA ASN A 38 -4.75 -13.90 14.52
C ASN A 38 -5.84 -13.41 15.49
N GLN A 39 -6.33 -12.17 15.30
CA GLN A 39 -7.40 -11.61 16.11
C GLN A 39 -8.73 -12.32 15.85
N GLU A 40 -9.05 -12.65 14.60
CA GLU A 40 -10.22 -13.44 14.23
C GLU A 40 -10.18 -14.83 14.87
N GLU A 41 -9.05 -15.54 14.77
CA GLU A 41 -8.83 -16.83 15.44
C GLU A 41 -9.03 -16.74 16.96
N CYS A 42 -8.42 -15.74 17.61
CA CYS A 42 -8.55 -15.53 19.05
C CYS A 42 -9.99 -15.22 19.49
N VAL A 43 -10.73 -14.43 18.69
CA VAL A 43 -12.14 -14.12 18.96
C VAL A 43 -13.01 -15.37 18.81
N ASN A 44 -12.81 -16.15 17.75
CA ASN A 44 -13.58 -17.36 17.48
C ASN A 44 -13.38 -18.41 18.59
N GLU A 45 -12.15 -18.58 19.06
CA GLU A 45 -11.81 -19.55 20.11
C GLU A 45 -11.94 -18.95 21.53
N SER A 46 -12.27 -17.66 21.66
CA SER A 46 -12.33 -16.94 22.94
C SER A 46 -11.04 -17.06 23.78
N ILE A 47 -9.88 -17.03 23.12
CA ILE A 47 -8.55 -17.16 23.74
C ILE A 47 -7.74 -15.86 23.65
N GLN A 48 -6.76 -15.73 24.56
CA GLN A 48 -5.73 -14.70 24.48
C GLN A 48 -4.35 -15.36 24.58
N LEU A 49 -3.60 -15.37 23.46
CA LEU A 49 -2.30 -16.04 23.37
C LEU A 49 -1.11 -15.18 23.81
N PHE A 50 -1.22 -13.86 23.69
CA PHE A 50 -0.12 -12.93 23.94
C PHE A 50 -0.55 -11.74 24.81
N PRO A 51 0.36 -11.17 25.61
CA PRO A 51 0.09 -9.94 26.36
C PRO A 51 0.02 -8.71 25.44
N GLU A 52 -0.87 -7.77 25.74
CA GLU A 52 -0.97 -6.48 25.03
C GLU A 52 -0.41 -5.35 25.90
N LEU A 53 0.64 -4.67 25.42
CA LEU A 53 1.27 -3.56 26.14
C LEU A 53 0.56 -2.22 25.93
N ARG A 54 -0.20 -2.08 24.84
CA ARG A 54 -0.91 -0.84 24.45
C ARG A 54 -2.18 -1.20 23.71
N ASP A 55 -3.31 -0.60 24.09
CA ASP A 55 -4.54 -0.74 23.31
C ASP A 55 -4.41 0.03 21.99
N THR A 56 -4.14 -0.74 20.94
CA THR A 56 -4.00 -0.24 19.57
C THR A 56 -4.99 -0.90 18.61
N ARG A 57 -5.96 -1.65 19.15
CA ARG A 57 -6.82 -2.54 18.37
C ARG A 57 -7.60 -1.78 17.31
N LYS A 58 -8.38 -0.78 17.75
CA LYS A 58 -9.25 0.02 16.89
C LYS A 58 -8.47 0.79 15.83
N LEU A 59 -7.33 1.38 16.21
CA LEU A 59 -6.47 2.11 15.28
C LEU A 59 -5.92 1.20 14.17
N ASN A 60 -5.37 0.05 14.56
CA ASN A 60 -4.78 -0.90 13.63
C ASN A 60 -5.82 -1.58 12.73
N GLU A 61 -7.02 -1.83 13.26
CA GLU A 61 -8.16 -2.31 12.48
C GLU A 61 -8.57 -1.29 11.40
N TYR A 62 -8.69 -0.01 11.74
CA TYR A 62 -9.00 1.02 10.74
C TYR A 62 -7.89 1.18 9.70
N LYS A 63 -6.62 1.17 10.12
CA LYS A 63 -5.50 1.19 9.17
C LYS A 63 -5.56 0.01 8.20
N TYR A 64 -5.77 -1.20 8.71
CA TYR A 64 -5.94 -2.39 7.88
C TYR A 64 -7.08 -2.22 6.87
N LYS A 65 -8.28 -1.85 7.35
CA LYS A 65 -9.47 -1.70 6.50
C LYS A 65 -9.29 -0.62 5.43
N GLN A 66 -8.63 0.50 5.76
CA GLN A 66 -8.41 1.58 4.80
C GLN A 66 -7.36 1.21 3.75
N ILE A 67 -6.23 0.62 4.14
CA ILE A 67 -5.19 0.19 3.19
C ILE A 67 -5.71 -0.95 2.30
N LYS A 68 -6.43 -1.92 2.86
CA LYS A 68 -7.08 -2.98 2.09
C LYS A 68 -8.00 -2.40 1.01
N ARG A 69 -8.90 -1.49 1.37
CA ARG A 69 -9.79 -0.83 0.40
C ARG A 69 -9.05 0.00 -0.64
N ALA A 70 -7.98 0.70 -0.27
CA ALA A 70 -7.16 1.41 -1.25
C ALA A 70 -6.56 0.45 -2.28
N LEU A 71 -5.95 -0.64 -1.82
CA LEU A 71 -5.41 -1.68 -2.72
C LEU A 71 -6.50 -2.30 -3.63
N GLU A 72 -7.71 -2.53 -3.08
CA GLU A 72 -8.82 -3.20 -3.77
C GLU A 72 -9.62 -2.32 -4.73
N TYR A 73 -9.69 -1.01 -4.48
CA TYR A 73 -10.66 -0.15 -5.19
C TYR A 73 -10.05 1.13 -5.79
N SER A 74 -8.80 1.51 -5.48
CA SER A 74 -8.16 2.69 -6.09
C SER A 74 -7.11 2.37 -7.16
N LEU A 75 -6.85 1.09 -7.41
CA LEU A 75 -5.85 0.61 -8.38
C LEU A 75 -6.49 -0.22 -9.48
N ASP A 76 -6.03 -0.04 -10.72
CA ASP A 76 -6.28 -1.02 -11.78
C ASP A 76 -5.50 -2.32 -11.53
N ILE A 77 -5.77 -3.34 -12.35
CA ILE A 77 -5.20 -4.68 -12.18
C ILE A 77 -3.67 -4.68 -12.32
N GLU A 78 -3.12 -3.90 -13.26
CA GLU A 78 -1.68 -3.86 -13.51
C GLU A 78 -0.96 -3.10 -12.39
N GLN A 79 -1.51 -1.95 -11.99
CA GLN A 79 -1.04 -1.17 -10.85
C GLN A 79 -1.02 -1.99 -9.56
N ARG A 80 -2.09 -2.77 -9.31
CA ARG A 80 -2.15 -3.66 -8.15
C ARG A 80 -1.04 -4.70 -8.20
N ASP A 81 -0.83 -5.37 -9.34
CA ASP A 81 0.22 -6.41 -9.41
C ASP A 81 1.63 -5.82 -9.24
N ILE A 82 1.89 -4.62 -9.79
CA ILE A 82 3.14 -3.87 -9.54
C ILE A 82 3.33 -3.61 -8.05
N ILE A 83 2.32 -3.05 -7.36
CA ILE A 83 2.38 -2.72 -5.93
C ILE A 83 2.56 -3.98 -5.08
N GLU A 84 1.80 -5.03 -5.39
CA GLU A 84 1.87 -6.30 -4.66
C GLU A 84 3.26 -6.93 -4.80
N ARG A 85 3.81 -7.04 -6.01
CA ARG A 85 5.16 -7.61 -6.22
C ARG A 85 6.25 -6.77 -5.55
N LYS A 86 6.12 -5.44 -5.60
CA LYS A 86 7.12 -4.52 -5.07
C LYS A 86 7.15 -4.50 -3.55
N TYR A 87 5.99 -4.53 -2.90
CA TYR A 87 5.86 -4.19 -1.48
C TYR A 87 5.24 -5.30 -0.61
N LEU A 88 4.42 -6.20 -1.16
CA LEU A 88 3.58 -7.10 -0.37
C LEU A 88 3.96 -8.58 -0.48
N LYS A 89 4.18 -9.10 -1.70
CA LYS A 89 4.44 -10.52 -1.99
C LYS A 89 5.87 -10.94 -1.66
N SER A 90 6.81 -10.02 -1.61
CA SER A 90 8.21 -10.35 -1.39
C SER A 90 8.56 -10.50 0.09
N THR A 91 9.44 -11.46 0.38
CA THR A 91 10.09 -11.64 1.70
C THR A 91 11.24 -10.68 1.92
N GLY A 92 11.72 -9.99 0.87
CA GLY A 92 12.79 -8.99 0.94
C GLY A 92 12.56 -7.80 0.00
N TRP A 93 13.55 -6.92 -0.09
CA TRP A 93 13.52 -5.78 -0.99
C TRP A 93 13.50 -6.23 -2.46
N VAL A 94 12.50 -5.80 -3.23
CA VAL A 94 12.43 -6.06 -4.67
C VAL A 94 12.76 -4.76 -5.40
N SER A 95 13.68 -4.80 -6.36
CA SER A 95 14.00 -3.63 -7.18
C SER A 95 12.90 -3.38 -8.22
N ASP A 96 12.74 -2.13 -8.68
CA ASP A 96 11.79 -1.83 -9.77
C ASP A 96 12.17 -2.58 -11.06
N LYS A 97 13.47 -2.78 -11.29
CA LYS A 97 13.98 -3.59 -12.40
C LYS A 97 13.47 -5.03 -12.34
N ASN A 98 13.43 -5.62 -11.14
CA ASN A 98 12.95 -6.99 -10.96
C ASN A 98 11.44 -7.10 -11.18
N VAL A 99 10.64 -6.17 -10.64
CA VAL A 99 9.18 -6.15 -10.87
C VAL A 99 8.89 -6.06 -12.36
N LYS A 100 9.53 -5.11 -13.05
CA LYS A 100 9.40 -4.93 -14.49
C LYS A 100 9.77 -6.21 -15.27
N ALA A 101 10.91 -6.83 -14.94
CA ALA A 101 11.36 -8.05 -15.61
C ALA A 101 10.39 -9.22 -15.41
N GLN A 102 9.86 -9.39 -14.19
CA GLN A 102 8.87 -10.42 -13.88
C GLN A 102 7.54 -10.23 -14.63
N MET A 103 7.19 -8.99 -14.93
CA MET A 103 5.94 -8.64 -15.62
C MET A 103 6.12 -8.43 -17.13
N MET A 104 7.34 -8.53 -17.66
CA MET A 104 7.66 -8.27 -19.08
C MET A 104 7.17 -6.91 -19.60
N LEU A 105 7.16 -5.89 -18.74
CA LEU A 105 6.66 -4.55 -19.08
C LEU A 105 7.74 -3.67 -19.71
N GLN A 106 7.30 -2.75 -20.58
CA GLN A 106 8.15 -1.66 -21.06
C GLN A 106 8.58 -0.76 -19.88
N ASN A 107 9.81 -0.23 -19.93
CA ASN A 107 10.37 0.63 -18.88
C ASN A 107 9.44 1.76 -18.47
N ASP A 108 9.15 2.68 -19.40
CA ASP A 108 8.44 3.92 -19.08
C ASP A 108 7.03 3.64 -18.61
N TRP A 109 6.38 2.63 -19.20
CA TRP A 109 5.06 2.16 -18.78
C TRP A 109 5.05 1.66 -17.34
N CYS A 110 6.01 0.80 -16.95
CA CYS A 110 6.10 0.30 -15.59
C CYS A 110 6.31 1.42 -14.56
N TYR A 111 7.16 2.41 -14.86
CA TYR A 111 7.39 3.54 -13.94
C TYR A 111 6.18 4.47 -13.87
N PHE A 112 5.51 4.72 -15.00
CA PHE A 112 4.28 5.49 -15.07
C PHE A 112 3.17 4.85 -14.23
N GLN A 113 2.92 3.55 -14.43
CA GLN A 113 1.90 2.83 -13.68
C GLN A 113 2.22 2.76 -12.18
N LYS A 114 3.49 2.52 -11.82
CA LYS A 114 3.91 2.57 -10.43
C LYS A 114 3.68 3.95 -9.80
N LYS A 115 4.02 5.03 -10.53
CA LYS A 115 3.79 6.40 -10.04
C LYS A 115 2.30 6.64 -9.80
N ASN A 116 1.45 6.33 -10.76
CA ASN A 116 0.00 6.49 -10.64
C ASN A 116 -0.57 5.66 -9.48
N ALA A 117 -0.13 4.40 -9.32
CA ALA A 117 -0.56 3.56 -8.21
C ALA A 117 -0.22 4.17 -6.84
N ILE A 118 1.02 4.69 -6.68
CA ILE A 118 1.43 5.38 -5.46
C ILE A 118 0.57 6.61 -5.21
N MET A 119 0.26 7.38 -6.24
CA MET A 119 -0.57 8.58 -6.15
C MET A 119 -2.02 8.25 -5.76
N SER A 120 -2.60 7.21 -6.36
CA SER A 120 -3.95 6.73 -6.02
C SER A 120 -4.04 6.22 -4.59
N ILE A 121 -3.03 5.49 -4.11
CA ILE A 121 -2.96 5.06 -2.70
C ILE A 121 -2.83 6.27 -1.78
N ALA A 122 -1.93 7.21 -2.10
CA ALA A 122 -1.72 8.41 -1.29
C ALA A 122 -3.01 9.23 -1.14
N THR A 123 -3.73 9.43 -2.24
CA THR A 123 -5.03 10.12 -2.27
C THR A 123 -6.08 9.36 -1.47
N ALA A 124 -6.23 8.04 -1.71
CA ALA A 124 -7.22 7.22 -1.01
C ALA A 124 -7.00 7.15 0.50
N LEU A 125 -5.73 7.25 0.94
CA LEU A 125 -5.34 7.26 2.35
C LEU A 125 -5.18 8.66 2.94
N ARG A 126 -5.50 9.72 2.18
CA ARG A 126 -5.39 11.13 2.64
C ARG A 126 -3.98 11.51 3.11
N ILE A 127 -2.96 10.93 2.46
CA ILE A 127 -1.56 11.34 2.62
C ILE A 127 -1.31 12.67 1.89
N ILE A 128 -2.09 12.91 0.84
CA ILE A 128 -2.17 14.14 0.03
C ILE A 128 -3.64 14.51 -0.19
#